data_AF-A0A5Y1YE91-F1
#
_entry.id   AF-A0A5Y1YE91-F1
#
_cell.length_a   1.000
_cell.length_b   1.000
_cell.length_c   1.000
_cell.angle_alpha   90.00
_cell.angle_beta   90.00
_cell.angle_gamma   90.00
#
_symmetry.space_group_name_H-M   'P 1'
#
loop_
_entity.id
_entity.type
_entity.pdbx_description
1 polymer ?
#
loop_
_entity_poly.entity_id
_entity_poly.type
_entity_poly.pdbx_seq_one_letter_code
_entity_poly.pdbx_strand_id
1 'polypeptide(L)' 'LMGHKSISSTEIYTKVFALDVAARHRVQFTMSEDMAVAMLKGTER' A
#
# COMPACT_ATOMS: atom_id res chain seq x y z
N LEU A 1 21.19 0.27 -9.24
CA LEU A 1 19.91 -0.15 -8.62
C LEU A 1 20.16 -0.30 -7.12
N MET A 2 19.28 0.25 -6.28
CA MET A 2 19.43 0.30 -4.83
C MET A 2 19.63 -1.10 -4.22
N GLY A 3 20.89 -1.47 -3.96
CA GLY A 3 21.34 -2.38 -2.92
C GLY A 3 20.80 -3.81 -2.82
N HIS A 4 19.96 -4.31 -3.73
CA HIS A 4 19.33 -5.62 -3.56
C HIS A 4 19.40 -6.52 -4.78
N LYS A 5 19.71 -7.80 -4.52
CA LYS A 5 20.12 -8.85 -5.48
C LYS A 5 18.98 -9.33 -6.41
N SER A 6 17.75 -8.84 -6.26
CA SER A 6 16.58 -9.22 -7.06
C SER A 6 15.57 -8.08 -7.22
N ILE A 7 14.83 -8.09 -8.35
CA ILE A 7 13.70 -7.17 -8.65
C ILE A 7 12.67 -7.09 -7.50
N SER A 8 12.46 -8.22 -6.81
CA SER A 8 11.50 -8.34 -5.71
C SER A 8 11.77 -7.38 -4.54
N SER A 9 13.03 -7.06 -4.24
CA SER A 9 13.33 -6.14 -3.14
C SER A 9 12.97 -4.70 -3.50
N THR A 10 13.06 -4.31 -4.77
CA THR A 10 12.70 -2.94 -5.21
C THR A 10 11.19 -2.70 -5.08
N GLU A 11 10.36 -3.69 -5.39
CA GLU A 11 8.90 -3.58 -5.24
C GLU A 11 8.49 -3.38 -3.78
N ILE A 12 9.07 -4.17 -2.87
CA ILE A 12 8.77 -4.06 -1.43
C ILE A 12 9.22 -2.71 -0.88
N TYR A 13 10.44 -2.24 -1.21
CA TYR A 13 10.90 -0.93 -0.76
C TYR A 13 10.08 0.22 -1.33
N THR A 14 9.58 0.10 -2.56
CA THR A 14 8.72 1.13 -3.17
C THR A 14 7.38 1.24 -2.43
N LYS A 15 6.80 0.11 -2.01
CA LYS A 15 5.56 0.11 -1.21
C LYS A 15 5.77 0.74 0.17
N VAL A 16 6.85 0.36 0.87
CA VAL A 16 7.18 0.94 2.18
C VAL A 16 7.49 2.43 2.08
N PHE A 17 8.24 2.84 1.04
CA PHE A 17 8.52 4.25 0.78
C PHE A 17 7.25 5.07 0.51
N ALA A 18 6.32 4.55 -0.30
CA ALA A 18 5.05 5.22 -0.55
C ALA A 18 4.24 5.43 0.75
N LEU A 19 4.25 4.46 1.67
CA LEU A 19 3.60 4.59 2.98
C LEU A 19 4.29 5.65 3.86
N ASP A 20 5.62 5.66 3.92
CA ASP A 20 6.41 6.65 4.69
C ASP A 20 6.21 8.09 4.15
N VAL A 21 6.20 8.26 2.83
CA VAL A 21 5.87 9.53 2.17
C VAL A 21 4.44 9.97 2.50
N ALA A 22 3.45 9.07 2.36
CA ALA A 22 2.06 9.39 2.67
C ALA A 22 1.88 9.88 4.12
N ALA A 23 2.54 9.23 5.08
CA ALA A 23 2.52 9.63 6.48
C ALA A 23 3.15 11.02 6.70
N ARG A 24 4.31 11.30 6.09
CA ARG A 24 5.00 12.61 6.21
C ARG A 24 4.19 13.75 5.61
N HIS A 25 3.52 13.50 4.49
CA HIS A 25 2.68 14.49 3.82
C HIS A 25 1.25 14.55 4.39
N ARG A 26 0.96 13.81 5.48
CA ARG A 26 -0.37 13.72 6.12
C ARG A 26 -1.49 13.39 5.14
N VAL A 27 -1.19 12.54 4.16
CA VAL A 27 -2.20 12.07 3.20
C VAL A 27 -3.20 11.21 3.95
N GLN A 28 -4.47 11.64 3.96
CA GLN A 28 -5.56 10.83 4.48
C GLN A 28 -6.18 10.03 3.33
N PHE A 29 -6.25 8.72 3.51
CA PHE A 29 -6.98 7.86 2.59
C PHE A 29 -8.43 7.75 3.05
N THR A 30 -9.36 7.89 2.11
CA THR A 30 -10.79 7.70 2.35
C THR A 30 -11.33 6.71 1.35
N MET A 31 -12.24 5.87 1.79
CA MET A 31 -12.99 4.95 0.94
C MET A 31 -14.46 5.05 1.33
N SER A 32 -15.35 4.96 0.34
CA SER A 32 -16.78 4.92 0.60
C SER A 32 -17.15 3.61 1.31
N GLU A 33 -18.16 3.67 2.17
CA GLU A 33 -18.55 2.54 3.02
C GLU A 33 -18.98 1.31 2.20
N ASP A 34 -19.66 1.52 1.08
CA ASP A 34 -20.09 0.46 0.15
C ASP A 34 -18.88 -0.29 -0.43
N MET A 35 -17.84 0.44 -0.84
CA MET A 35 -16.59 -0.16 -1.32
C MET A 35 -15.85 -0.88 -0.20
N ALA A 36 -15.82 -0.31 1.01
CA ALA A 36 -15.19 -0.95 2.17
C ALA A 36 -15.84 -2.30 2.50
N VAL A 37 -17.17 -2.34 2.55
CA VAL A 37 -17.94 -3.56 2.81
C VAL A 37 -17.75 -4.58 1.70
N ALA A 38 -17.71 -4.15 0.44
CA ALA A 38 -17.46 -5.05 -0.70
C ALA A 38 -16.07 -5.70 -0.63
N MET A 39 -15.03 -4.95 -0.25
CA MET A 39 -13.68 -5.49 -0.08
C MET A 39 -13.59 -6.52 1.04
N LEU A 40 -14.21 -6.24 2.20
CA LEU A 40 -14.22 -7.16 3.33
C LEU A 40 -14.90 -8.49 2.97
N LYS A 41 -16.08 -8.43 2.33
CA LYS A 41 -16.83 -9.62 1.89
C LYS A 41 -16.09 -10.41 0.80
N GLY A 42 -15.32 -9.74 -0.05
CA GLY A 42 -14.50 -10.38 -1.08
C GLY A 42 -13.26 -11.09 -0.55
N THR A 43 -12.85 -10.78 0.68
CA THR A 43 -11.68 -11.37 1.36
C THR A 43 -12.07 -12.63 2.17
N GLU A 44 -13.35 -12.83 2.48
CA GLU A 44 -13.89 -14.01 3.18
C GLU A 44 -14.22 -15.18 2.22
N ARG A 45 -13.29 -15.54 1.32
CA ARG A 45 -13.37 -16.78 0.52
C ARG A 45 -12.28 -17.76 0.91
#